data_AF-A0A537A284-F1
#
_entry.id   AF-A0A537A284-F1
#
_cell.length_a   1.000
_cell.length_b   1.000
_cell.length_c   1.000
_cell.angle_alpha   90.00
_cell.angle_beta   90.00
_cell.angle_gamma   90.00
#
_symmetry.space_group_name_H-M   'P 1'
#
loop_
_entity.id
_entity.type
_entity.pdbx_description
1 polymer ?
#
loop_
_entity_poly.entity_id
_entity_poly.type
_entity_poly.pdbx_seq_one_letter_code
_entity_poly.pdbx_strand_id
1 'polypeptide(L)'
;EIDVVVFSAPQLSLYELRELAALCDGRRFARPLLAVTSPQVKPDADRFGLTARIEAAGGHVLSGMCFYQSYAREIAEANGWKRLATNSVKLVNILGGYGYVPLLAS
;
A
#
# COMPACT_ATOMS: atom_id res chain seq x y z
N GLU A 1 9.48 15.01 2.70
CA GLU A 1 8.90 14.36 1.52
C GLU A 1 8.56 12.91 1.84
N ILE A 2 7.64 12.27 1.12
CA ILE A 2 7.27 10.86 1.31
C ILE A 2 7.92 10.05 0.19
N ASP A 3 8.54 8.93 0.53
CA ASP A 3 9.23 8.06 -0.42
C ASP A 3 8.30 6.95 -0.94
N VAL A 4 7.40 6.45 -0.08
CA VAL A 4 6.44 5.38 -0.42
C VAL A 4 5.16 5.51 0.42
N VAL A 5 4.03 5.13 -0.17
CA VAL A 5 2.75 4.96 0.52
C VAL A 5 2.44 3.47 0.63
N VAL A 6 2.10 2.99 1.83
CA VAL A 6 1.75 1.58 2.06
C VAL A 6 0.43 1.49 2.81
N PHE A 7 -0.57 0.91 2.16
CA PHE A 7 -1.85 0.56 2.76
C PHE A 7 -1.86 -0.95 3.03
N SER A 8 -1.59 -1.33 4.29
CA SER A 8 -1.51 -2.72 4.73
C SER A 8 -1.64 -2.82 6.26
N ALA A 9 -1.85 -4.04 6.74
CA ALA A 9 -1.94 -4.41 8.16
C ALA A 9 -2.81 -3.46 9.00
N PRO A 10 -4.15 -3.43 8.83
CA PRO A 10 -4.96 -4.50 8.23
C PRO A 10 -4.91 -4.54 6.70
N GLN A 11 -5.13 -5.73 6.14
CA GLN A 11 -5.33 -5.88 4.70
C GLN A 11 -6.61 -5.14 4.30
N LEU A 12 -6.54 -4.38 3.20
CA LEU A 12 -7.63 -3.56 2.71
C LEU A 12 -8.86 -4.41 2.39
N SER A 13 -10.02 -3.97 2.85
CA SER A 13 -11.31 -4.47 2.44
C SER A 13 -11.63 -4.08 0.99
N LEU A 14 -12.67 -4.71 0.43
CA LEU A 14 -13.16 -4.35 -0.90
C LEU A 14 -13.68 -2.89 -0.96
N TYR A 15 -14.23 -2.39 0.16
CA TYR A 15 -14.73 -1.02 0.27
C TYR A 15 -13.58 -0.01 0.17
N GLU A 16 -12.49 -0.22 0.92
CA GLU A 16 -11.33 0.66 0.88
C GLU A 16 -10.61 0.61 -0.47
N LEU A 17 -10.54 -0.56 -1.12
CA LEU A 17 -10.02 -0.66 -2.50
C LEU A 17 -10.88 0.13 -3.49
N ARG A 18 -12.20 0.17 -3.31
CA ARG A 18 -13.09 0.96 -4.16
C ARG A 18 -12.88 2.46 -3.95
N GLU A 19 -12.68 2.90 -2.72
CA GLU A 19 -12.35 4.29 -2.40
C GLU A 19 -11.00 4.69 -3.01
N LEU A 20 -9.98 3.86 -2.86
CA LEU A 20 -8.67 4.07 -3.47
C LEU A 20 -8.77 4.15 -5.01
N ALA A 21 -9.53 3.25 -5.64
CA ALA A 21 -9.73 3.26 -7.09
C ALA A 21 -10.45 4.53 -7.57
N ALA A 22 -11.39 5.07 -6.80
CA ALA A 22 -12.05 6.35 -7.12
C ALA A 22 -11.06 7.52 -7.08
N LEU A 23 -10.06 7.48 -6.19
CA LEU A 23 -8.98 8.46 -6.15
C LEU A 23 -7.99 8.34 -7.32
N CYS A 24 -8.08 7.29 -8.15
CA CYS A 24 -7.19 7.09 -9.30
C CYS A 24 -7.74 7.73 -10.59
N ASP A 25 -9.00 8.15 -10.62
CA ASP A 25 -9.65 8.59 -11.85
C ASP A 25 -8.98 9.83 -12.47
N GLY A 26 -8.37 9.64 -13.65
CA GLY A 26 -7.63 10.67 -14.36
C GLY A 26 -6.32 11.11 -13.71
N ARG A 27 -5.84 10.40 -12.68
CA ARG A 27 -4.63 10.76 -11.92
C ARG A 27 -3.57 9.66 -11.95
N ARG A 28 -2.34 10.04 -11.60
CA ARG A 28 -1.21 9.12 -11.37
C ARG A 28 -0.57 9.43 -10.04
N PHE A 29 -0.07 8.40 -9.36
CA PHE A 29 0.66 8.59 -8.11
C PHE A 29 2.04 9.20 -8.39
N ALA A 30 2.40 10.24 -7.63
CA ALA A 30 3.72 10.86 -7.70
C ALA A 30 4.81 10.04 -7.00
N ARG A 31 4.39 9.10 -6.13
CA ARG A 31 5.25 8.22 -5.34
C ARG A 31 4.71 6.79 -5.42
N PRO A 32 5.57 5.76 -5.26
CA PRO A 32 5.13 4.37 -5.20
C PRO A 32 4.02 4.16 -4.15
N LEU A 33 3.00 3.39 -4.54
CA LEU A 33 1.89 3.02 -3.66
C LEU A 33 1.70 1.51 -3.64
N LEU A 34 1.70 0.92 -2.45
CA LEU A 34 1.44 -0.49 -2.22
C LEU A 34 0.13 -0.66 -1.46
N ALA A 35 -0.87 -1.25 -2.12
CA ALA A 35 -2.16 -1.59 -1.53
C ALA A 35 -2.20 -3.11 -1.31
N VAL A 36 -2.30 -3.57 -0.07
CA VAL A 36 -2.29 -5.00 0.26
C VAL A 36 -3.68 -5.44 0.72
N THR A 37 -4.22 -6.46 0.07
CA THR A 37 -5.52 -7.05 0.39
C THR A 37 -5.41 -8.55 0.69
N SER A 38 -6.52 -9.20 1.06
CA SER A 38 -6.54 -10.64 1.32
C SER A 38 -6.72 -11.45 0.03
N PRO A 39 -6.27 -12.72 -0.02
CA PRO A 39 -6.56 -13.62 -1.14
C PRO A 39 -8.06 -13.83 -1.37
N GLN A 40 -8.89 -13.64 -0.33
CA GLN A 40 -10.35 -13.70 -0.45
C GLN A 40 -10.94 -12.45 -1.12
N VAL A 41 -10.36 -11.26 -0.92
CA VAL A 41 -10.87 -10.00 -1.48
C VAL A 41 -10.33 -9.71 -2.88
N LYS A 42 -9.09 -10.14 -3.17
CA LYS A 42 -8.42 -9.86 -4.46
C LYS A 42 -9.24 -10.26 -5.69
N PRO A 43 -9.87 -11.46 -5.77
CA PRO A 43 -10.64 -11.85 -6.95
C PRO A 43 -11.86 -10.94 -7.21
N ASP A 44 -12.54 -10.49 -6.15
CA ASP A 44 -13.66 -9.56 -6.29
C ASP A 44 -13.17 -8.17 -6.73
N ALA A 45 -12.06 -7.69 -6.17
CA ALA A 45 -11.45 -6.43 -6.59
C ALA A 45 -11.05 -6.46 -8.07
N ASP A 46 -10.55 -7.59 -8.56
CA ASP A 46 -10.22 -7.81 -9.97
C ASP A 46 -11.47 -7.83 -10.84
N ARG A 47 -12.51 -8.55 -10.44
CA ARG A 47 -13.79 -8.64 -11.16
C ARG A 47 -14.48 -7.28 -11.29
N PHE A 48 -14.38 -6.44 -10.27
CA PHE A 48 -14.90 -5.07 -10.29
C PHE A 48 -13.96 -4.07 -10.98
N GLY A 49 -12.80 -4.50 -11.48
CA GLY A 49 -11.82 -3.65 -12.16
C GLY A 49 -11.10 -2.65 -11.25
N LEU A 50 -11.19 -2.81 -9.93
CA LEU A 50 -10.56 -1.90 -8.95
C LEU A 50 -9.04 -2.00 -9.02
N THR A 51 -8.52 -3.23 -9.09
CA THR A 51 -7.08 -3.49 -9.25
C THR A 51 -6.54 -2.79 -10.49
N ALA A 52 -7.17 -3.02 -11.64
CA ALA A 52 -6.72 -2.44 -12.91
C ALA A 52 -6.70 -0.90 -12.87
N ARG A 53 -7.69 -0.27 -12.21
CA ARG A 53 -7.74 1.18 -12.04
C ARG A 53 -6.60 1.71 -11.16
N ILE A 54 -6.33 1.04 -10.04
CA ILE A 54 -5.24 1.42 -9.13
C ILE A 54 -3.87 1.25 -9.83
N GLU A 55 -3.69 0.14 -10.55
CA GLU A 55 -2.45 -0.15 -11.27
C GLU A 55 -2.24 0.77 -12.47
N ALA A 56 -3.29 1.17 -13.17
CA ALA A 56 -3.22 2.16 -14.25
C ALA A 56 -2.75 3.55 -13.75
N ALA A 57 -3.05 3.89 -12.50
CA ALA A 57 -2.54 5.09 -11.84
C ALA A 57 -1.11 4.95 -11.29
N GLY A 58 -0.50 3.76 -11.40
CA GLY A 58 0.86 3.47 -10.96
C GLY A 58 0.97 2.87 -9.55
N GLY A 59 -0.13 2.42 -8.96
CA GLY A 59 -0.11 1.66 -7.70
C GLY A 59 0.12 0.17 -7.92
N HIS A 60 0.36 -0.58 -6.84
CA HIS A 60 0.44 -2.04 -6.86
C HIS A 60 -0.59 -2.63 -5.90
N VAL A 61 -1.43 -3.55 -6.39
CA VAL A 61 -2.39 -4.26 -5.53
C VAL A 61 -1.90 -5.68 -5.28
N LEU A 62 -1.41 -5.92 -4.08
CA LEU A 62 -0.80 -7.18 -3.66
C LEU A 62 -1.77 -7.98 -2.77
N SER A 63 -1.67 -9.31 -2.77
CA SER A 63 -2.54 -10.16 -1.96
C SER A 63 -1.77 -11.17 -1.12
N GLY A 64 -2.27 -11.46 0.09
CA GLY A 64 -1.75 -12.57 0.91
C GLY A 64 -0.38 -12.33 1.54
N MET A 65 0.03 -11.07 1.67
CA MET A 65 1.29 -10.70 2.31
C MET A 65 1.07 -9.72 3.47
N CYS A 66 2.08 -9.63 4.34
CA CYS A 66 2.21 -8.61 5.37
C CYS A 66 3.47 -7.80 5.07
N PHE A 67 3.33 -6.53 4.70
CA PHE A 67 4.47 -5.72 4.23
C PHE A 67 5.70 -5.78 5.16
N TYR A 68 5.51 -5.64 6.48
CA TYR A 68 6.60 -5.66 7.45
C TYR A 68 7.32 -7.02 7.57
N GLN A 69 6.68 -8.12 7.19
CA GLN A 69 7.28 -9.47 7.21
C GLN A 69 7.95 -9.84 5.88
N SER A 70 7.80 -9.00 4.86
CA SER A 70 8.34 -9.22 3.52
C SER A 70 9.67 -8.50 3.33
N TYR A 71 10.60 -8.62 4.29
CA TYR A 71 11.93 -8.00 4.24
C TYR A 71 11.86 -6.47 4.07
N ALA A 72 11.06 -5.81 4.93
CA ALA A 72 10.76 -4.39 4.76
C ALA A 72 12.02 -3.50 4.78
N ARG A 73 13.05 -3.86 5.57
CA ARG A 73 14.32 -3.11 5.63
C ARG A 73 15.07 -3.21 4.30
N GLU A 74 15.21 -4.42 3.78
CA GLU A 74 15.90 -4.72 2.55
C GLU A 74 15.19 -4.07 1.35
N ILE A 75 13.85 -4.05 1.36
CA ILE A 75 13.06 -3.28 0.40
C ILE A 75 13.38 -1.78 0.51
N ALA A 76 13.49 -1.24 1.73
CA ALA A 76 13.83 0.16 1.94
C ALA A 76 15.21 0.49 1.37
N GLU A 77 16.22 -0.33 1.70
CA GLU A 77 17.59 -0.16 1.22
C GLU A 77 17.69 -0.26 -0.30
N ALA A 78 17.04 -1.26 -0.90
CA ALA A 78 17.06 -1.48 -2.35
C ALA A 78 16.39 -0.34 -3.14
N ASN A 79 15.37 0.31 -2.56
CA ASN A 79 14.64 1.40 -3.22
C ASN A 79 15.04 2.80 -2.73
N GLY A 80 15.98 2.89 -1.79
CA GLY A 80 16.34 4.16 -1.14
C GLY A 80 15.18 4.80 -0.35
N TRP A 81 14.21 4.01 0.10
CA TRP A 81 13.06 4.52 0.86
C TRP A 81 13.40 4.69 2.34
N LYS A 82 12.95 5.80 2.91
CA LYS A 82 13.06 6.06 4.35
C LYS A 82 11.74 6.52 4.94
N ARG A 83 11.02 7.42 4.29
CA ARG A 83 9.82 8.09 4.81
C ARG A 83 8.59 7.42 4.21
N LEU A 84 7.84 6.69 5.04
CA LEU A 84 6.69 5.89 4.61
C LEU A 84 5.40 6.50 5.17
N ALA A 85 4.41 6.73 4.31
CA ALA A 85 3.06 7.10 4.75
C ALA A 85 2.14 5.88 4.76
N THR A 86 1.29 5.77 5.78
CA THR A 86 0.34 4.66 5.91
C THR A 86 -0.88 5.09 6.73
N ASN A 87 -2.02 4.45 6.47
CA ASN A 87 -3.23 4.59 7.31
C ASN A 87 -3.24 3.60 8.49
N SER A 88 -2.21 2.76 8.64
CA SER A 88 -2.14 1.74 9.67
C SER A 88 -1.32 2.18 10.88
N VAL A 89 -1.99 2.29 12.02
CA VAL A 89 -1.33 2.47 13.33
C VAL A 89 -0.38 1.32 13.68
N LYS A 90 -0.68 0.11 13.23
CA LYS A 90 0.19 -1.06 13.43
C LYS A 90 1.50 -0.91 12.65
N LEU A 91 1.43 -0.44 11.40
CA LEU A 91 2.62 -0.22 10.59
C LEU A 91 3.46 0.93 11.14
N VAL A 92 2.84 2.02 11.59
CA VAL A 92 3.58 3.14 12.23
C VAL A 92 4.38 2.66 13.44
N ASN A 93 3.82 1.76 14.25
CA ASN A 93 4.51 1.21 15.42
C ASN A 93 5.64 0.24 15.05
N ILE A 94 5.48 -0.57 14.00
CA ILE A 94 6.43 -1.65 13.66
C ILE A 94 7.59 -1.16 12.78
N LEU A 95 7.30 -0.33 11.77
CA LEU A 95 8.25 -0.06 10.68
C LEU A 95 9.45 0.82 11.11
N GLY A 96 9.35 1.51 12.24
CA GLY A 96 10.50 2.17 12.87
C GLY A 96 11.63 1.20 13.18
N GLY A 97 11.30 -0.02 13.64
CA GLY A 97 12.28 -1.09 13.88
C GLY A 97 12.96 -1.61 12.60
N TYR A 98 12.37 -1.36 11.43
CA TYR A 98 12.90 -1.76 10.12
C TYR A 98 13.68 -0.63 9.44
N GLY A 99 13.82 0.55 10.06
CA GLY A 99 14.60 1.67 9.54
C GLY A 99 13.78 2.72 8.77
N TYR A 100 12.46 2.56 8.69
CA TYR A 100 11.59 3.60 8.16
C TYR A 100 11.35 4.70 9.20
N VAL A 101 10.98 5.88 8.71
CA VAL A 101 10.37 6.98 9.44
C VAL A 101 8.89 7.01 9.04
N PRO A 102 8.02 6.24 9.70
CA PRO A 102 6.62 6.12 9.31
C PRO A 102 5.80 7.35 9.76
N LEU A 103 4.81 7.69 8.95
CA LEU A 103 3.82 8.74 9.20
C LEU A 103 2.41 8.15 9.08
N LEU A 104 1.56 8.41 10.07
CA LEU A 104 0.12 8.10 9.98
C LEU A 104 -0.58 9.16 9.14
N ALA A 105 -1.30 8.74 8.08
CA ALA A 105 -2.13 9.59 7.23
C ALA A 105 -3.28 8.78 6.62
N SER A 106 -4.43 9.43 6.39
CA SER A 106 -5.64 8.83 5.79
C SER A 106 -6.17 9.69 4.65
#